data_AF-A0A4Q5KMY9-F1
#
_entry.id   AF-A0A4Q5KMY9-F1
#
_cell.length_a   1.000
_cell.length_b   1.000
_cell.length_c   1.000
_cell.angle_alpha   90.00
_cell.angle_beta   90.00
_cell.angle_gamma   90.00
#
_symmetry.space_group_name_H-M   'P 1'
#
loop_
_entity.id
_entity.type
_entity.pdbx_description
1 polymer ?
#
loop_
_entity_poly.entity_id
_entity_poly.type
_entity_poly.pdbx_seq_one_letter_code
_entity_poly.pdbx_strand_id
1 'polypeptide(L)'
;MNTQIEQYNAIFNENRELESLMNLLIDQDELKYYLKKASTDKYCWTHTEINNGFYFVKKNQAKSFCKQHNAKQIDTDIFLLIGIVELSAISDSEVSSKIIRSIKDKDLQHIAECIKDEIWFSKQIEQMKNNGVDIVYL
;
A
#
# COMPACT_ATOMS: atom_id res chain seq x y z
N MET A 1 -19.24 15.49 -0.56
CA MET A 1 -18.82 14.30 -1.31
C MET A 1 -17.32 14.23 -1.09
N ASN A 2 -16.83 13.21 -0.38
CA ASN A 2 -15.40 13.14 -0.06
C ASN A 2 -14.63 12.83 -1.34
N THR A 3 -13.48 13.46 -1.55
CA THR A 3 -12.57 13.14 -2.65
C THR A 3 -11.95 11.75 -2.45
N GLN A 4 -11.48 11.10 -3.51
CA GLN A 4 -10.80 9.80 -3.40
C GLN A 4 -9.51 9.90 -2.55
N ILE A 5 -8.85 11.07 -2.54
CA ILE A 5 -7.73 11.36 -1.63
C ILE A 5 -8.20 11.38 -0.16
N GLU A 6 -9.31 12.03 0.16
CA GLU A 6 -9.85 12.04 1.52
C GLU A 6 -10.27 10.63 1.98
N GLN A 7 -10.84 9.83 1.07
CA GLN A 7 -11.17 8.44 1.34
C GLN A 7 -9.91 7.60 1.60
N TYR A 8 -8.88 7.75 0.77
CA TYR A 8 -7.58 7.11 0.99
C TYR A 8 -6.98 7.50 2.34
N ASN A 9 -6.95 8.80 2.66
CA ASN A 9 -6.38 9.29 3.92
C ASN A 9 -7.14 8.74 5.14
N ALA A 10 -8.47 8.62 5.05
CA ALA A 10 -9.26 7.97 6.10
C ALA A 10 -8.84 6.50 6.29
N ILE A 11 -8.77 5.73 5.20
CA ILE A 11 -8.32 4.33 5.23
C ILE A 11 -6.90 4.21 5.80
N PHE A 12 -5.98 5.05 5.36
CA PHE A 12 -4.60 5.04 5.86
C PHE A 12 -4.52 5.38 7.35
N ASN A 13 -5.32 6.34 7.80
CA ASN A 13 -5.40 6.71 9.22
C ASN A 13 -5.99 5.59 10.10
N GLU A 14 -6.91 4.79 9.57
CA GLU A 14 -7.47 3.62 10.27
C GLU A 14 -6.49 2.44 10.31
N ASN A 15 -5.48 2.41 9.44
CA ASN A 15 -4.51 1.32 9.30
C ASN A 15 -3.07 1.84 9.47
N ARG A 16 -2.84 2.74 10.44
CA ARG A 16 -1.57 3.43 10.67
C ARG A 16 -0.39 2.51 10.92
N GLU A 17 -0.62 1.29 11.41
CA GLU A 17 0.42 0.27 11.55
C GLU A 17 1.11 -0.04 10.21
N LEU A 18 0.38 0.07 9.09
CA LEU A 18 0.92 -0.18 7.77
C LEU A 18 1.95 0.88 7.34
N GLU A 19 1.95 2.07 7.94
CA GLU A 19 3.00 3.07 7.70
C GLU A 19 4.39 2.50 8.03
N SER A 20 4.52 1.84 9.19
CA SER A 20 5.78 1.23 9.61
C SER A 20 6.18 0.05 8.71
N LEU A 21 5.21 -0.74 8.24
CA LEU A 21 5.45 -1.80 7.27
C LEU A 21 5.91 -1.23 5.92
N MET A 22 5.26 -0.20 5.41
CA MET A 22 5.64 0.41 4.13
C MET A 22 7.06 0.96 4.19
N ASN A 23 7.39 1.72 5.23
CA ASN A 23 8.75 2.27 5.42
C ASN A 23 9.79 1.15 5.45
N LEU A 24 9.54 0.07 6.21
CA LEU A 24 10.43 -1.09 6.25
C LEU A 24 10.64 -1.72 4.85
N LEU A 25 9.56 -1.91 4.10
CA LEU A 25 9.62 -2.52 2.77
C LEU A 25 10.27 -1.61 1.73
N ILE A 26 10.15 -0.29 1.89
CA ILE A 26 10.81 0.71 1.03
C ILE A 26 12.30 0.75 1.33
N ASP A 27 12.69 0.83 2.61
CA ASP A 27 14.09 0.86 3.05
C ASP A 27 14.87 -0.40 2.61
N GLN A 28 14.16 -1.53 2.45
CA GLN A 28 14.71 -2.80 2.00
C GLN A 28 14.61 -3.02 0.48
N ASP A 29 14.01 -2.11 -0.28
CA ASP A 29 13.71 -2.27 -1.71
C ASP A 29 12.84 -3.52 -2.03
N GLU A 30 12.01 -3.95 -1.09
CA GLU A 30 11.17 -5.16 -1.20
C GLU A 30 9.68 -4.87 -1.46
N LEU A 31 9.24 -3.61 -1.40
CA LEU A 31 7.82 -3.23 -1.55
C LEU A 31 7.18 -3.84 -2.82
N LYS A 32 7.84 -3.68 -3.96
CA LYS A 32 7.38 -4.21 -5.26
C LYS A 32 7.24 -5.74 -5.24
N TYR A 33 8.14 -6.43 -4.54
CA TYR A 33 8.11 -7.89 -4.44
C TYR A 33 6.90 -8.35 -3.62
N TYR A 34 6.65 -7.77 -2.44
CA TYR A 34 5.53 -8.17 -1.60
C TYR A 34 4.17 -7.79 -2.18
N LEU A 35 4.05 -6.64 -2.86
CA LEU A 35 2.82 -6.30 -3.58
C LEU A 35 2.49 -7.32 -4.66
N LYS A 36 3.50 -7.75 -5.44
CA LYS A 36 3.32 -8.83 -6.44
C LYS A 36 2.95 -10.17 -5.81
N LYS A 37 3.43 -10.48 -4.61
CA LYS A 37 3.08 -11.72 -3.93
C LYS A 37 1.67 -11.66 -3.35
N ALA A 38 1.31 -10.55 -2.70
CA ALA A 38 -0.01 -10.33 -2.12
C ALA A 38 -1.10 -10.31 -3.21
N SER A 39 -0.83 -9.73 -4.39
CA SER A 39 -1.77 -9.71 -5.52
C SER A 39 -2.13 -11.08 -6.09
N THR A 40 -1.39 -12.14 -5.73
CA THR A 40 -1.75 -13.52 -6.09
C THR A 40 -2.86 -14.10 -5.22
N ASP A 41 -3.26 -13.40 -4.15
CA ASP A 41 -4.22 -13.86 -3.13
C ASP A 41 -3.79 -15.14 -2.37
N LYS A 42 -2.57 -15.63 -2.59
CA LYS A 42 -2.01 -16.81 -1.93
C LYS A 42 -1.36 -16.49 -0.59
N TYR A 43 -1.05 -15.22 -0.36
CA TYR A 43 -0.32 -14.73 0.81
C TYR A 43 -1.01 -13.51 1.38
N CYS A 44 -0.85 -13.30 2.68
CA CYS A 44 -1.34 -12.11 3.36
C CYS A 44 -0.37 -11.73 4.48
N TRP A 45 -0.42 -10.46 4.86
CA TRP A 45 0.28 -9.97 6.04
C TRP A 45 -0.53 -10.26 7.30
N THR A 46 0.19 -10.44 8.39
CA THR A 46 -0.35 -10.49 9.75
C THR A 46 0.50 -9.59 10.63
N HIS A 47 -0.11 -8.98 11.64
CA HIS A 47 0.54 -8.10 12.60
C HIS A 47 0.30 -8.60 14.02
N THR A 48 1.33 -8.61 14.85
CA THR A 48 1.23 -8.96 16.26
C THR A 48 1.69 -7.81 17.12
N GLU A 49 0.85 -7.44 18.08
CA GLU A 49 1.11 -6.35 19.02
C GLU A 49 2.21 -6.71 20.03
N ILE A 50 2.51 -8.01 20.22
CA ILE A 50 3.44 -8.49 21.26
C ILE A 50 4.88 -8.02 21.00
N ASN A 51 5.32 -8.05 19.74
CA ASN A 51 6.65 -7.61 19.32
C ASN A 51 6.59 -6.52 18.23
N ASN A 52 5.41 -5.95 18.01
CA ASN A 52 5.13 -5.04 16.89
C ASN A 52 5.62 -5.59 15.54
N GLY A 53 5.44 -6.90 15.33
CA GLY A 53 6.02 -7.63 14.20
C GLY A 53 5.03 -7.83 13.06
N PHE A 54 5.54 -7.75 11.83
CA PHE A 54 4.81 -8.13 10.62
C PHE A 54 5.29 -9.47 10.08
N TYR A 55 4.35 -10.34 9.73
CA TYR A 55 4.65 -11.65 9.17
C TYR A 55 3.88 -11.87 7.87
N PHE A 56 4.60 -12.26 6.82
CA PHE A 56 4.02 -12.59 5.53
C PHE A 56 3.85 -14.11 5.40
N VAL A 57 2.60 -14.57 5.42
CA VAL A 57 2.27 -15.99 5.52
C VAL A 57 1.39 -16.43 4.37
N LYS A 58 1.33 -17.75 4.12
CA LYS A 58 0.34 -18.30 3.19
C LYS A 58 -1.05 -18.10 3.76
N LYS A 59 -2.00 -17.69 2.92
CA LYS A 59 -3.38 -17.37 3.34
C LYS A 59 -4.10 -18.55 3.99
N ASN A 60 -3.83 -19.77 3.54
CA ASN A 60 -4.37 -20.99 4.15
C ASN A 60 -3.80 -21.31 5.55
N GLN A 61 -2.69 -20.66 5.95
CA GLN A 61 -2.05 -20.79 7.27
C GLN A 61 -2.32 -19.59 8.17
N ALA A 62 -2.85 -18.49 7.62
CA ALA A 62 -3.03 -17.23 8.35
C ALA A 62 -3.89 -17.41 9.62
N LYS A 63 -5.01 -18.14 9.53
CA LYS A 63 -5.89 -18.38 10.68
C LYS A 63 -5.18 -19.10 11.84
N SER A 64 -4.41 -20.15 11.54
CA SER A 64 -3.64 -20.87 12.56
C SER A 64 -2.53 -19.99 13.13
N PHE A 65 -1.84 -19.23 12.28
CA PHE A 65 -0.77 -18.32 12.69
C PHE A 65 -1.31 -17.23 13.64
N CYS A 66 -2.39 -16.55 13.26
CA CYS A 66 -3.07 -15.55 14.07
C CYS A 66 -3.43 -16.08 15.46
N LYS A 67 -3.95 -17.31 15.55
CA LYS A 67 -4.28 -17.94 16.84
C LYS A 67 -3.03 -18.25 17.68
N GLN A 68 -1.96 -18.76 17.06
CA GLN A 68 -0.74 -19.16 17.76
C GLN A 68 0.07 -17.97 18.28
N HIS A 69 0.09 -16.88 17.52
CA HIS A 69 0.95 -15.72 17.77
C HIS A 69 0.18 -14.48 18.28
N ASN A 70 -1.11 -14.64 18.61
CA ASN A 70 -2.01 -13.54 18.96
C ASN A 70 -1.91 -12.38 17.94
N ALA A 71 -1.96 -12.73 16.66
CA ALA A 71 -1.80 -11.79 15.56
C ALA A 71 -3.15 -11.51 14.88
N LYS A 72 -3.27 -10.35 14.26
CA LYS A 72 -4.40 -9.98 13.39
C LYS A 72 -3.97 -10.09 11.93
N GLN A 73 -4.85 -10.60 11.09
CA GLN A 73 -4.61 -10.60 9.65
C GLN A 73 -4.90 -9.21 9.10
N ILE A 74 -3.97 -8.69 8.30
CA ILE A 74 -4.16 -7.43 7.57
C ILE A 74 -5.00 -7.71 6.34
N ASP A 75 -5.95 -6.81 6.07
CA ASP A 75 -6.73 -6.88 4.83
C ASP A 75 -5.80 -6.73 3.62
N THR A 76 -5.89 -7.69 2.70
CA THR A 76 -5.00 -7.73 1.53
C THR A 76 -5.29 -6.58 0.58
N ASP A 77 -6.55 -6.20 0.41
CA ASP A 77 -6.94 -5.11 -0.50
C ASP A 77 -6.48 -3.76 0.06
N ILE A 78 -6.56 -3.57 1.38
CA ILE A 78 -6.01 -2.38 2.06
C ILE A 78 -4.48 -2.32 1.91
N PHE A 79 -3.77 -3.42 2.14
CA PHE A 79 -2.33 -3.49 1.93
C PHE A 79 -1.94 -3.14 0.48
N LEU A 80 -2.67 -3.69 -0.50
CA LEU A 80 -2.42 -3.43 -1.92
C LEU A 80 -2.70 -1.97 -2.29
N LEU A 81 -3.77 -1.37 -1.76
CA LEU A 81 -4.10 0.05 -1.95
C LEU A 81 -3.00 0.96 -1.40
N ILE A 82 -2.60 0.77 -0.14
CA ILE A 82 -1.59 1.63 0.50
C ILE A 82 -0.23 1.44 -0.18
N GLY A 83 0.17 0.20 -0.41
CA GLY A 83 1.46 -0.05 -1.04
C GLY A 83 1.51 0.37 -2.51
N ILE A 84 0.40 0.41 -3.25
CA ILE A 84 0.43 0.94 -4.63
C ILE A 84 0.61 2.45 -4.68
N VAL A 85 0.04 3.16 -3.72
CA VAL A 85 0.27 4.59 -3.56
C VAL A 85 1.75 4.86 -3.29
N GLU A 86 2.35 4.11 -2.36
CA GLU A 86 3.78 4.25 -2.07
C GLU A 86 4.68 3.76 -3.21
N LEU A 87 4.30 2.70 -3.94
CA LEU A 87 5.09 2.24 -5.08
C LEU A 87 5.06 3.23 -6.24
N SER A 88 3.90 3.85 -6.48
CA SER A 88 3.73 4.87 -7.53
C SER A 88 4.50 6.14 -7.19
N ALA A 89 4.70 6.44 -5.91
CA ALA A 89 5.61 7.51 -5.49
C ALA A 89 7.08 7.30 -5.89
N ILE A 90 7.50 6.04 -6.07
CA ILE A 90 8.92 5.66 -6.17
C ILE A 90 9.26 5.10 -7.57
N SER A 91 8.30 4.60 -8.37
CA SER A 91 8.60 3.84 -9.60
C SER A 91 7.53 3.90 -10.72
N ASP A 92 7.90 3.36 -11.89
CA ASP A 92 7.18 3.40 -13.17
C ASP A 92 5.91 2.50 -13.25
N SER A 93 4.98 2.93 -14.09
CA SER A 93 3.51 2.76 -14.08
C SER A 93 2.92 1.36 -14.37
N GLU A 94 3.64 0.46 -15.05
CA GLU A 94 3.01 -0.75 -15.59
C GLU A 94 2.70 -1.82 -14.52
N VAL A 95 3.59 -1.93 -13.52
CA VAL A 95 3.39 -2.88 -12.41
C VAL A 95 2.20 -2.49 -11.55
N SER A 96 1.92 -1.18 -11.46
CA SER A 96 0.82 -0.65 -10.66
C SER A 96 -0.54 -1.09 -11.18
N SER A 97 -0.75 -1.08 -12.50
CA SER A 97 -2.04 -1.46 -13.09
C SER A 97 -2.43 -2.93 -12.85
N LYS A 98 -1.45 -3.85 -12.85
CA LYS A 98 -1.72 -5.28 -12.57
C LYS A 98 -2.09 -5.53 -11.11
N ILE A 99 -1.43 -4.82 -10.20
CA ILE A 99 -1.71 -4.89 -8.75
C ILE A 99 -3.10 -4.30 -8.45
N ILE A 100 -3.44 -3.14 -9.02
CA ILE A 100 -4.76 -2.52 -8.81
C ILE A 100 -5.89 -3.44 -9.27
N ARG A 101 -5.74 -4.12 -10.40
CA ARG A 101 -6.73 -5.10 -10.90
C ARG A 101 -6.91 -6.32 -9.98
N SER A 102 -5.96 -6.59 -9.08
CA SER A 102 -6.05 -7.69 -8.13
C SER A 102 -6.82 -7.35 -6.85
N ILE A 103 -7.04 -6.06 -6.59
CA ILE A 103 -7.90 -5.58 -5.49
C ILE A 103 -9.33 -6.04 -5.78
N LYS A 104 -9.94 -6.76 -4.84
CA LYS A 104 -11.27 -7.38 -5.01
C LYS A 104 -12.39 -6.43 -4.61
N ASP A 105 -12.18 -5.66 -3.55
CA ASP A 105 -13.07 -4.58 -3.14
C ASP A 105 -13.11 -3.50 -4.23
N LYS A 106 -14.31 -3.24 -4.74
CA LYS A 106 -14.52 -2.34 -5.88
C LYS A 106 -14.32 -0.89 -5.52
N ASP A 107 -14.62 -0.50 -4.29
CA ASP A 107 -14.44 0.86 -3.83
C ASP A 107 -12.95 1.14 -3.61
N LEU A 108 -12.22 0.19 -2.98
CA LEU A 108 -10.75 0.31 -2.83
C LEU A 108 -10.02 0.28 -4.17
N GLN A 109 -10.47 -0.57 -5.10
CA GLN A 109 -9.93 -0.61 -6.46
C GLN A 109 -10.14 0.72 -7.18
N HIS A 110 -11.35 1.29 -7.11
CA HIS A 110 -11.66 2.58 -7.72
C HIS A 110 -10.82 3.70 -7.10
N ILE A 111 -10.69 3.75 -5.77
CA ILE A 111 -9.81 4.70 -5.09
C ILE A 111 -8.39 4.58 -5.63
N ALA A 112 -7.83 3.37 -5.71
CA ALA A 112 -6.48 3.15 -6.23
C ALA A 112 -6.29 3.61 -7.68
N GLU A 113 -7.30 3.37 -8.55
CA GLU A 113 -7.28 3.83 -9.94
C GLU A 113 -7.25 5.35 -10.05
N CYS A 114 -8.03 6.05 -9.22
CA CYS A 114 -8.11 7.50 -9.22
C CYS A 114 -6.85 8.17 -8.67
N ILE A 115 -6.34 7.71 -7.51
CA ILE A 115 -5.30 8.44 -6.79
C ILE A 115 -3.89 8.14 -7.27
N LYS A 116 -3.65 7.01 -7.97
CA LYS A 116 -2.28 6.62 -8.37
C LYS A 116 -1.58 7.71 -9.20
N ASP A 117 -2.31 8.37 -10.09
CA ASP A 117 -1.77 9.37 -11.00
C ASP A 117 -1.64 10.73 -10.29
N GLU A 118 -2.60 11.06 -9.41
CA GLU A 118 -2.57 12.29 -8.59
C GLU A 118 -1.43 12.28 -7.56
N ILE A 119 -1.15 11.15 -6.93
CA ILE A 119 -0.08 11.01 -5.95
C ILE A 119 1.28 10.94 -6.63
N TRP A 120 1.39 10.22 -7.75
CA TRP A 120 2.59 10.26 -8.59
C TRP A 120 2.92 11.70 -8.98
N PHE A 121 1.94 12.44 -9.50
CA PHE A 121 2.11 13.83 -9.91
C PHE A 121 2.50 14.74 -8.74
N SER A 122 1.82 14.61 -7.60
CA SER A 122 2.08 15.43 -6.41
C SER A 122 3.48 15.20 -5.83
N LYS A 123 3.95 13.95 -5.76
CA LYS A 123 5.32 13.66 -5.29
C LYS A 123 6.40 14.01 -6.31
N GLN A 124 6.12 13.92 -7.62
CA GLN A 124 7.01 14.47 -8.66
C GLN A 124 7.19 15.99 -8.50
N ILE A 125 6.08 16.72 -8.26
CA ILE A 125 6.11 18.15 -7.94
C ILE A 125 6.95 18.42 -6.69
N GLU A 126 6.80 17.63 -5.63
CA GLU A 126 7.55 17.80 -4.39
C GLU A 126 9.06 17.52 -4.58
N GLN A 127 9.42 16.47 -5.32
CA GLN A 127 10.82 16.18 -5.68
C GLN A 127 11.43 17.30 -6.52
N MET A 128 10.70 17.82 -7.50
CA MET A 128 11.13 18.97 -8.31
C MET A 128 11.38 20.20 -7.44
N LYS A 129 10.47 20.52 -6.52
CA LYS A 129 10.65 21.62 -5.54
C LYS A 129 11.87 21.40 -4.65
N ASN A 130 12.06 20.19 -4.11
CA ASN A 130 13.19 19.86 -3.26
C ASN A 130 14.53 19.94 -4.01
N ASN A 131 14.51 19.78 -5.34
CA ASN A 131 15.66 19.94 -6.21
C ASN A 131 15.83 21.37 -6.75
N GLY A 132 15.06 22.34 -6.24
CA GLY A 132 15.17 23.76 -6.62
C GLY A 132 14.57 24.10 -7.98
N VAL A 133 13.67 23.26 -8.51
CA VAL A 133 12.95 23.54 -9.76
C VAL A 133 11.73 24.42 -9.46
N ASP A 134 11.68 25.59 -10.08
CA ASP A 134 10.51 26.47 -10.05
C ASP A 134 9.41 25.94 -10.97
N ILE A 135 8.27 25.57 -10.37
CA ILE A 135 7.11 25.05 -11.09
C ILE A 135 6.20 26.22 -11.47
N VAL A 136 6.19 26.57 -12.75
CA VAL A 136 5.26 27.55 -13.32
C VAL A 136 3.96 26.83 -13.67
N TYR A 137 2.89 27.13 -12.93
CA TYR A 137 1.54 26.72 -13.32
C TYR A 137 1.12 27.57 -14.53
N LEU A 138 0.79 26.90 -15.65
CA LEU A 138 0.15 27.50 -16.82
C LEU A 138 -1.37 27.41 -16.72
#